data_AF-A0A955JA84-F1
#
_entry.id   AF-A0A955JA84-F1
#
_cell.length_a   1.000
_cell.length_b   1.000
_cell.length_c   1.000
_cell.angle_alpha   90.00
_cell.angle_beta   90.00
_cell.angle_gamma   90.00
#
_symmetry.space_group_name_H-M   'P 1'
#
loop_
_entity.id
_entity.type
_entity.pdbx_description
1 polymer ?
#
loop_
_entity_poly.entity_id
_entity_poly.type
_entity_poly.pdbx_seq_one_letter_code
_entity_poly.pdbx_strand_id
1 'polypeptide(L)'
;MSKPAEPVAKVNAHALGLDVHKNLIVWCLLDRRGRLAAQGRTGGTPGHLLDLLRTVVGRKKAHIAFEASSCSLWVYDLLVD
;
A
#
# COMPACT_ATOMS: atom_id res chain seq x y z
N MET A 1 5.12 2.64 -19.94
CA MET A 1 5.57 3.05 -18.59
C MET A 1 7.03 2.65 -18.43
N SER A 2 7.92 3.64 -18.39
CA SER A 2 9.36 3.43 -18.20
C SER A 2 9.63 3.03 -16.76
N LYS A 3 10.46 2.00 -16.53
CA LYS A 3 10.91 1.64 -15.17
C LYS A 3 11.70 2.82 -14.58
N PRO A 4 11.48 3.21 -13.31
CA PRO A 4 12.32 4.20 -12.66
C PRO A 4 13.77 3.71 -12.62
N ALA A 5 14.69 4.54 -13.11
CA ALA A 5 16.12 4.25 -13.27
C ALA A 5 16.94 4.56 -12.01
N GLU A 6 16.36 5.23 -11.03
CA GLU A 6 17.05 5.60 -9.79
C GLU A 6 16.93 4.49 -8.74
N PRO A 7 18.02 4.17 -8.01
CA PRO A 7 17.96 3.25 -6.89
C PRO A 7 17.02 3.81 -5.82
N VAL A 8 15.94 3.08 -5.52
CA VAL A 8 15.02 3.41 -4.43
C VAL A 8 15.83 3.55 -3.14
N ALA A 9 15.77 4.72 -2.50
CA ALA A 9 16.42 4.96 -1.22
C ALA A 9 16.02 3.85 -0.23
N LYS A 10 17.02 3.20 0.39
CA LYS A 10 16.77 2.12 1.35
C LYS A 10 16.03 2.66 2.57
N VAL A 11 14.71 2.51 2.59
CA VAL A 11 13.90 2.66 3.79
C VAL A 11 13.93 1.34 4.57
N ASN A 12 14.27 1.40 5.86
CA ASN A 12 14.32 0.23 6.76
C ASN A 12 12.91 -0.33 7.12
N ALA A 13 11.97 -0.32 6.17
CA ALA A 13 10.59 -0.72 6.32
C ALA A 13 10.09 -1.43 5.05
N HIS A 14 8.97 -2.15 5.14
CA HIS A 14 8.29 -2.61 3.92
C HIS A 14 7.60 -1.41 3.26
N ALA A 15 7.26 -1.51 1.98
CA ALA A 15 6.45 -0.51 1.31
C ALA A 15 5.18 -1.16 0.75
N LEU A 16 4.00 -0.62 1.08
CA LEU A 16 2.71 -1.04 0.57
C LEU A 16 2.20 0.02 -0.41
N GLY A 17 2.17 -0.31 -1.69
CA GLY A 17 1.52 0.50 -2.71
C GLY A 17 0.05 0.14 -2.81
N LEU A 18 -0.83 1.14 -2.84
CA LEU A 18 -2.27 0.98 -3.02
C LEU A 18 -2.73 1.80 -4.24
N ASP A 19 -3.48 1.15 -5.11
CA ASP A 19 -4.27 1.78 -6.17
C ASP A 19 -5.76 1.58 -5.83
N VAL A 20 -6.40 2.67 -5.41
CA VAL A 20 -7.70 2.66 -4.73
C VAL A 20 -8.79 3.16 -5.67
N HIS A 21 -9.73 2.27 -5.97
CA HIS A 21 -10.92 2.51 -6.78
C HIS A 21 -12.17 2.42 -5.92
N LYS A 22 -13.32 2.86 -6.45
CA LYS A 22 -14.60 2.90 -5.72
C LYS A 22 -14.96 1.61 -4.95
N ASN A 23 -14.73 0.44 -5.56
CA ASN A 23 -15.11 -0.85 -4.98
C ASN A 23 -13.93 -1.84 -4.87
N LEU A 24 -12.70 -1.40 -5.20
CA LEU A 24 -11.55 -2.28 -5.36
C LEU A 24 -10.28 -1.57 -4.92
N ILE A 25 -9.43 -2.27 -4.19
CA ILE A 25 -8.05 -1.85 -3.95
C ILE A 25 -7.13 -2.88 -4.60
N VAL A 26 -6.26 -2.42 -5.51
CA VAL A 26 -5.14 -3.20 -6.02
C VAL A 26 -3.91 -2.83 -5.21
N TRP A 27 -3.11 -3.80 -4.79
CA TRP A 27 -2.00 -3.52 -3.89
C TRP A 27 -0.76 -4.36 -4.19
N CYS A 28 0.41 -3.83 -3.83
CA CYS A 28 1.67 -4.53 -3.85
C CYS A 28 2.48 -4.24 -2.57
N LEU A 29 3.15 -5.26 -2.04
CA LEU A 29 4.06 -5.16 -0.91
C LEU A 29 5.49 -5.36 -1.41
N LEU A 30 6.37 -4.41 -1.12
CA LEU A 30 7.80 -4.52 -1.33
C LEU A 30 8.50 -4.83 0.00
N ASP A 31 9.51 -5.69 -0.05
CA ASP A 31 10.43 -5.93 1.07
C ASP A 31 11.35 -4.71 1.31
N ARG A 32 12.15 -4.76 2.38
CA ARG A 32 13.12 -3.70 2.72
C ARG A 32 14.23 -3.48 1.69
N ARG A 33 14.31 -4.33 0.67
CA ARG A 33 15.26 -4.22 -0.45
C ARG A 33 14.56 -3.71 -1.72
N GLY A 34 13.29 -3.31 -1.63
CA GLY A 34 12.50 -2.86 -2.76
C GLY A 34 12.04 -3.97 -3.70
N ARG A 35 12.12 -5.25 -3.28
CA ARG A 35 11.69 -6.39 -4.11
C ARG A 35 10.25 -6.74 -3.81
N LEU A 36 9.50 -7.14 -4.84
CA LEU A 36 8.11 -7.57 -4.69
C LEU A 36 8.02 -8.79 -3.77
N ALA A 37 7.36 -8.62 -2.63
CA ALA A 37 7.12 -9.65 -1.62
C ALA A 37 5.72 -10.26 -1.75
N ALA A 38 4.71 -9.45 -2.09
CA ALA A 38 3.34 -9.89 -2.32
C ALA A 38 2.58 -8.87 -3.18
N GLN A 39 1.48 -9.30 -3.80
CA GLN A 39 0.53 -8.41 -4.48
C GLN A 39 -0.85 -9.05 -4.50
N GLY A 40 -1.89 -8.24 -4.66
CA GLY A 40 -3.25 -8.75 -4.70
C GLY A 40 -4.30 -7.68 -4.92
N ARG A 41 -5.55 -8.10 -4.66
CA ARG A 41 -6.75 -7.28 -4.80
C ARG A 41 -7.65 -7.52 -3.59
N THR A 42 -8.29 -6.48 -3.09
CA THR A 42 -9.29 -6.56 -2.00
C THR A 42 -10.44 -5.58 -2.25
N GLY A 43 -11.52 -5.67 -1.49
CA GLY A 43 -12.65 -4.75 -1.62
C GLY A 43 -12.29 -3.29 -1.28
N GLY A 44 -13.00 -2.34 -1.89
CA GLY A 44 -12.75 -0.89 -1.80
C GLY A 44 -13.30 -0.19 -0.56
N THR A 45 -13.42 -0.89 0.57
CA THR A 45 -14.03 -0.33 1.78
C THR A 45 -13.00 -0.22 2.92
N PRO A 46 -13.22 0.64 3.93
CA PRO A 46 -12.37 0.71 5.12
C PRO A 46 -12.08 -0.63 5.81
N GLY A 47 -13.11 -1.48 5.99
CA GLY A 47 -12.93 -2.81 6.61
C GLY A 47 -11.94 -3.70 5.85
N HIS A 48 -12.12 -3.82 4.54
CA HIS A 48 -11.20 -4.55 3.66
C HIS A 48 -9.76 -4.01 3.69
N LEU A 49 -9.56 -2.70 3.82
CA LEU A 49 -8.22 -2.12 3.98
C LEU A 49 -7.61 -2.50 5.34
N LEU A 50 -8.38 -2.40 6.42
CA LEU A 50 -7.90 -2.79 7.76
C LEU A 50 -7.49 -4.27 7.81
N ASP A 51 -8.29 -5.15 7.19
CA ASP A 51 -7.98 -6.58 7.11
C ASP A 51 -6.74 -6.85 6.24
N LEU A 52 -6.58 -6.11 5.13
CA LEU A 52 -5.36 -6.13 4.34
C LEU A 52 -4.14 -5.72 5.18
N LEU A 53 -4.20 -4.61 5.90
CA LEU A 53 -3.11 -4.12 6.74
C LEU A 53 -2.74 -5.14 7.82
N ARG A 54 -3.74 -5.72 8.50
CA ARG A 54 -3.52 -6.78 9.50
C ARG A 54 -2.84 -8.01 8.92
N THR A 55 -3.23 -8.42 7.71
CA THR A 55 -2.76 -9.66 7.07
C THR A 55 -1.37 -9.48 6.43
N VAL A 56 -1.16 -8.37 5.72
CA VAL A 56 0.01 -8.17 4.87
C VAL A 56 1.12 -7.40 5.57
N VAL A 57 0.75 -6.37 6.34
CA VAL A 57 1.71 -5.58 7.13
C VAL A 57 1.90 -6.20 8.52
N GLY A 58 0.81 -6.61 9.16
CA GLY A 58 0.82 -7.15 10.52
C GLY A 58 1.39 -6.13 11.51
N ARG A 59 2.35 -6.56 12.35
CA ARG A 59 3.05 -5.68 13.31
C ARG A 59 4.32 -5.01 12.74
N LYS A 60 4.57 -5.12 11.44
CA LYS A 60 5.79 -4.59 10.81
C LYS A 60 5.62 -3.09 10.55
N LYS A 61 6.71 -2.31 10.67
CA LYS A 61 6.74 -0.95 10.10
C LYS A 61 6.67 -1.03 8.57
N ALA A 62 5.70 -0.34 7.98
CA ALA A 62 5.57 -0.20 6.55
C ALA A 62 5.27 1.26 6.17
N HIS A 63 5.87 1.72 5.08
CA HIS A 63 5.42 2.92 4.39
C HIS A 63 4.24 2.55 3.51
N ILE A 64 3.20 3.39 3.50
CA ILE A 64 2.05 3.20 2.64
C ILE A 64 2.07 4.33 1.61
N ALA A 65 1.97 3.97 0.33
CA ALA A 65 1.93 4.90 -0.78
C ALA A 65 0.65 4.67 -1.57
N PHE A 66 -0.06 5.74 -1.88
CA PHE A 66 -1.26 5.71 -2.71
C PHE A 66 -1.43 7.04 -3.44
N GLU A 67 -2.09 7.00 -4.60
CA GLU A 67 -2.41 8.22 -5.33
C GLU A 67 -3.57 8.94 -4.66
N ALA A 68 -3.43 10.26 -4.45
CA ALA A 68 -4.49 11.09 -3.91
C ALA A 68 -5.60 11.26 -4.96
N SER A 69 -6.76 10.67 -4.68
CA SER A 69 -7.97 10.79 -5.47
C SER A 69 -9.19 10.83 -4.53
N SER A 70 -10.36 11.19 -5.05
CA SER A 70 -11.60 11.17 -4.26
C SER A 70 -11.91 9.78 -3.69
N CYS A 71 -11.41 8.70 -4.33
CA CYS A 71 -11.58 7.33 -3.86
C CYS A 71 -10.62 6.96 -2.71
N SER A 72 -9.55 7.74 -2.47
CA SER A 72 -8.51 7.43 -1.49
C SER A 72 -8.39 8.43 -0.34
N LEU A 73 -9.17 9.53 -0.32
CA LEU A 73 -9.12 10.52 0.78
C LEU A 73 -9.34 9.88 2.16
N TRP A 74 -10.34 9.00 2.28
CA TRP A 74 -10.63 8.29 3.52
C TRP A 74 -9.49 7.36 3.98
N VAL A 75 -8.60 6.95 3.07
CA VAL A 75 -7.44 6.12 3.40
C VAL A 75 -6.43 6.92 4.20
N TYR A 76 -6.26 8.21 3.89
CA TYR A 76 -5.38 9.07 4.67
C TYR A 76 -5.87 9.14 6.12
N ASP A 77 -7.14 9.51 6.31
CA ASP A 77 -7.75 9.67 7.64
C ASP A 77 -7.59 8.39 8.47
N LEU A 78 -7.87 7.23 7.87
CA LEU A 78 -7.74 5.94 8.53
C LEU A 78 -6.31 5.56 8.92
N LEU A 79 -5.29 6.09 8.24
CA LEU A 79 -3.89 5.76 8.47
C LEU A 79 -3.15 6.71 9.41
N VAL A 80 -3.67 7.92 9.63
CA VAL A 80 -3.08 8.90 10.56
C VAL A 80 -3.72 8.90 11.95
N ASP A 81 -4.88 8.26 12.11
CA ASP A 81 -5.50 7.95 13.41
C ASP A 81 -4.72 6.86 14.18
#